data_AF-A0A228HMB8-F1
#
_entry.id   AF-A0A228HMB8-F1
#
_cell.length_a   1.000
_cell.length_b   1.000
_cell.length_c   1.000
_cell.angle_alpha   90.00
_cell.angle_beta   90.00
_cell.angle_gamma   90.00
#
_symmetry.space_group_name_H-M   'P 1'
#
loop_
_entity.id
_entity.type
_entity.pdbx_description
1 polymer ?
#
loop_
_entity_poly.entity_id
_entity_poly.type
_entity_poly.pdbx_seq_one_letter_code
_entity_poly.pdbx_strand_id
1 'polypeptide(L)'
;MTITIDIGNDRIDRAPQPSPEGAQPLPDAPETPHSDFLRSPSVAPVGGKDSVLYDSVFRIDHDEDLQFQLRGHSFNPLVDAAQPLLGLVIRLRRLDHCDDISRLYASVRDQITALSEEVRQLGYDGATQLAYRYALCTFIDEAVMATAWGHTSLWRERSLLSYHHNETWGGEKFFTVLARMQMEPEKYRDVLEFKYLCLCLGFRGKYGQQHNQQESLNAIISKLHRLLRSLRGDAPERLTDVPAHVVTRSYRLGRQWPLWTPWALALGVLTGAYVIFAVKLSGTTELVLQSLDRVLKP
;
A
#
# COMPACT_ATOMS: atom_id res chain seq x y z
N MET A 1 52.97 -48.64 3.31
CA MET A 1 52.01 -49.74 3.51
C MET A 1 50.74 -49.37 2.78
N THR A 2 50.42 -50.15 1.75
CA THR A 2 49.31 -49.95 0.81
C THR A 2 48.31 -51.09 1.04
N ILE A 3 47.05 -50.79 1.35
CA ILE A 3 45.92 -51.75 1.37
C ILE A 3 44.68 -50.89 1.03
N THR A 4 44.18 -50.88 -0.21
CA THR A 4 43.33 -51.86 -0.94
C THR A 4 41.86 -51.86 -0.47
N ILE A 5 40.99 -51.61 -1.44
CA ILE A 5 39.53 -51.43 -1.43
C ILE A 5 38.83 -52.79 -1.62
N ASP A 6 37.64 -52.98 -1.02
CA ASP A 6 36.47 -53.62 -1.66
C ASP A 6 35.19 -53.26 -0.87
N ILE A 7 34.32 -52.36 -1.37
CA ILE A 7 33.02 -52.62 -2.05
C ILE A 7 32.03 -53.49 -1.25
N GLY A 8 31.01 -52.83 -0.70
CA GLY A 8 29.77 -53.43 -0.21
C GLY A 8 28.59 -52.58 -0.68
N ASN A 9 27.90 -53.06 -1.71
CA ASN A 9 26.79 -52.41 -2.41
C ASN A 9 25.47 -52.80 -1.74
N ASP A 10 24.97 -51.97 -0.81
CA ASP A 10 23.63 -52.16 -0.24
C ASP A 10 22.57 -51.44 -1.08
N ARG A 11 21.86 -52.26 -1.85
CA ARG A 11 20.68 -51.93 -2.62
C ARG A 11 19.47 -51.96 -1.68
N ILE A 12 18.86 -50.81 -1.41
CA ILE A 12 17.59 -50.74 -0.68
C ILE A 12 16.46 -50.97 -1.71
N ASP A 13 15.95 -52.21 -1.77
CA ASP A 13 14.76 -52.55 -2.54
C ASP A 13 13.51 -51.95 -1.86
N ARG A 14 12.90 -50.95 -2.51
CA ARG A 14 11.63 -50.36 -2.08
C ARG A 14 10.49 -51.21 -2.65
N ALA A 15 9.69 -51.84 -1.78
CA ALA A 15 8.48 -52.55 -2.19
C ALA A 15 7.45 -51.59 -2.84
N PRO A 16 6.62 -52.05 -3.79
CA PRO A 16 5.60 -51.22 -4.42
C PRO A 16 4.50 -50.84 -3.41
N GLN A 17 4.15 -49.56 -3.35
CA GLN A 17 2.98 -49.10 -2.59
C GLN A 17 1.68 -49.65 -3.23
N PRO A 18 0.70 -50.12 -2.44
CA PRO A 18 -0.62 -50.45 -2.96
C PRO A 18 -1.41 -49.16 -3.28
N SER A 19 -2.13 -49.19 -4.40
CA SER A 19 -3.06 -48.17 -4.87
C SER A 19 -4.20 -47.92 -3.86
N PRO A 20 -4.80 -46.71 -3.81
CA PRO A 20 -5.88 -46.42 -2.89
C PRO A 20 -7.21 -46.90 -3.50
N GLU A 21 -7.63 -48.10 -3.13
CA GLU A 21 -8.95 -48.62 -3.47
C GLU A 21 -9.75 -48.85 -2.17
N GLY A 22 -10.87 -48.15 -2.03
CA GLY A 22 -11.94 -48.50 -1.07
C GLY A 22 -11.86 -47.87 0.32
N ALA A 23 -12.11 -46.56 0.45
CA ALA A 23 -12.57 -45.98 1.72
C ALA A 23 -14.11 -45.94 1.73
N GLN A 24 -14.73 -46.76 2.58
CA GLN A 24 -16.17 -46.76 2.82
C GLN A 24 -16.62 -45.45 3.53
N PRO A 25 -17.78 -44.86 3.20
CA PRO A 25 -18.30 -43.70 3.92
C PRO A 25 -18.85 -44.10 5.30
N LEU A 26 -18.59 -43.26 6.31
CA LEU A 26 -19.16 -43.30 7.66
C LEU A 26 -20.70 -43.18 7.62
N PRO A 27 -21.47 -43.80 8.54
CA PRO A 27 -22.93 -43.67 8.53
C PRO A 27 -23.41 -42.31 9.09
N ASP A 28 -24.47 -41.79 8.49
CA ASP A 28 -25.08 -40.47 8.76
C ASP A 28 -25.62 -40.34 10.20
N ALA A 29 -25.37 -39.18 10.82
CA ALA A 29 -25.95 -38.76 12.08
C ALA A 29 -27.36 -38.14 11.86
N PRO A 30 -28.28 -38.21 12.85
CA PRO A 30 -29.68 -37.86 12.64
C PRO A 30 -29.91 -36.35 12.48
N GLU A 31 -30.82 -36.02 11.57
CA GLU A 31 -31.23 -34.67 11.16
C GLU A 31 -31.87 -33.86 12.29
N THR A 32 -31.38 -32.63 12.50
CA THR A 32 -32.13 -31.57 13.20
C THR A 32 -32.74 -30.61 12.16
N PRO A 33 -34.04 -30.27 12.25
CA PRO A 33 -34.67 -29.38 11.29
C PRO A 33 -34.43 -27.90 11.66
N HIS A 34 -34.45 -27.04 10.63
CA HIS A 34 -34.50 -25.56 10.64
C HIS A 34 -33.20 -24.81 10.31
N SER A 35 -33.03 -24.44 9.04
CA SER A 35 -33.10 -23.03 8.56
C SER A 35 -32.67 -22.97 7.08
N ASP A 36 -33.69 -23.06 6.22
CA ASP A 36 -33.59 -23.34 4.80
C ASP A 36 -33.57 -22.03 3.98
N PHE A 37 -32.56 -21.17 4.19
CA PHE A 37 -32.55 -19.83 3.55
C PHE A 37 -31.30 -19.43 2.76
N LEU A 38 -30.26 -20.27 2.67
CA LEU A 38 -29.08 -19.98 1.83
C LEU A 38 -28.45 -21.23 1.19
N ARG A 39 -29.25 -22.16 0.64
CA ARG A 39 -28.68 -23.15 -0.28
C ARG A 39 -28.54 -22.54 -1.66
N SER A 40 -27.34 -22.04 -1.97
CA SER A 40 -26.89 -22.06 -3.36
C SER A 40 -27.03 -23.51 -3.87
N PRO A 41 -27.51 -23.74 -5.11
CA PRO A 41 -27.54 -25.09 -5.66
C PRO A 41 -26.14 -25.69 -5.52
N SER A 42 -26.05 -26.93 -5.02
CA SER A 42 -24.79 -27.67 -4.92
C SER A 42 -24.20 -27.79 -6.33
N VAL A 43 -23.35 -26.84 -6.70
CA VAL A 43 -22.61 -26.87 -7.95
C VAL A 43 -21.68 -28.07 -7.84
N ALA A 44 -21.75 -28.96 -8.84
CA ALA A 44 -20.89 -30.13 -8.92
C ALA A 44 -19.44 -29.73 -8.60
N PRO A 45 -18.71 -30.51 -7.77
CA PRO A 45 -17.33 -30.19 -7.45
C PRO A 45 -16.53 -30.16 -8.75
N VAL A 46 -16.13 -28.95 -9.16
CA VAL A 46 -15.19 -28.77 -10.26
C VAL A 46 -13.91 -29.51 -9.87
N GLY A 47 -13.63 -30.64 -10.54
CA GLY A 47 -12.37 -31.35 -10.38
C GLY A 47 -11.22 -30.45 -10.84
N GLY A 48 -10.14 -30.40 -10.05
CA GLY A 48 -8.96 -29.60 -10.38
C GLY A 48 -9.04 -28.13 -9.95
N LYS A 49 -9.72 -27.80 -8.84
CA LYS A 49 -9.65 -26.45 -8.24
C LYS A 49 -8.18 -26.01 -8.04
N ASP A 50 -7.32 -26.94 -7.66
CA ASP A 50 -5.89 -26.72 -7.44
C ASP A 50 -5.14 -26.36 -8.73
N SER A 51 -5.67 -26.73 -9.91
CA SER A 51 -5.10 -26.39 -11.23
C SER A 51 -5.55 -25.04 -11.76
N VAL A 52 -6.61 -24.45 -11.17
CA VAL A 52 -7.17 -23.15 -11.57
C VAL A 52 -6.69 -22.03 -10.64
N LEU A 53 -6.17 -22.38 -9.46
CA LEU A 53 -5.50 -21.43 -8.58
C LEU A 53 -4.18 -21.05 -9.23
N TYR A 54 -3.99 -19.75 -9.48
CA TYR A 54 -2.68 -19.22 -9.83
C TYR A 54 -1.67 -19.62 -8.74
N ASP A 55 -0.45 -19.94 -9.13
CA ASP A 55 0.66 -20.28 -8.22
C ASP A 55 0.90 -19.19 -7.15
N SER A 56 0.40 -17.97 -7.38
CA SER A 56 0.40 -16.86 -6.43
C SER A 56 -0.60 -16.99 -5.27
N VAL A 57 -1.64 -17.82 -5.37
CA VAL A 57 -2.64 -17.99 -4.29
C VAL A 57 -2.03 -18.69 -3.07
N PHE A 58 -1.16 -19.67 -3.31
CA PHE A 58 -0.37 -20.31 -2.24
C PHE A 58 0.79 -19.43 -1.74
N ARG A 59 1.05 -18.30 -2.41
CA ARG A 59 2.04 -17.28 -1.99
C ARG A 59 1.40 -16.04 -1.37
N ILE A 60 0.08 -15.99 -1.18
CA ILE A 60 -0.56 -14.86 -0.47
C ILE A 60 -0.01 -14.73 0.94
N ASP A 61 0.32 -15.86 1.59
CA ASP A 61 0.96 -15.86 2.91
C ASP A 61 2.47 -15.55 2.84
N HIS A 62 3.11 -15.82 1.70
CA HIS A 62 4.49 -15.47 1.36
C HIS A 62 4.58 -14.10 0.67
N ASP A 63 4.16 -13.07 1.38
CA ASP A 63 4.47 -11.68 1.05
C ASP A 63 5.99 -11.46 1.23
N GLU A 64 6.79 -11.79 0.21
CA GLU A 64 8.23 -11.45 0.16
C GLU A 64 8.45 -9.93 0.17
N ASP A 65 7.43 -9.18 -0.25
CA ASP A 65 7.38 -7.74 -0.17
C ASP A 65 6.90 -7.27 1.22
N LEU A 66 7.76 -7.43 2.22
CA LEU A 66 7.65 -6.69 3.51
C LEU A 66 7.71 -5.16 3.33
N GLN A 67 7.80 -4.67 2.09
CA GLN A 67 7.96 -3.28 1.72
C GLN A 67 6.62 -2.68 1.29
N PHE A 68 5.77 -2.36 2.25
CA PHE A 68 4.63 -1.48 2.01
C PHE A 68 5.14 -0.10 1.57
N GLN A 69 5.11 0.20 0.26
CA GLN A 69 5.40 1.54 -0.28
C GLN A 69 4.21 2.48 -0.02
N LEU A 70 4.04 2.92 1.23
CA LEU A 70 3.03 3.94 1.58
C LEU A 70 3.53 5.38 1.55
N ARG A 71 4.84 5.60 1.37
CA ARG A 71 5.51 6.91 1.54
C ARG A 71 5.08 7.97 0.52
N GLY A 72 5.10 9.24 0.92
CA GLY A 72 4.91 10.41 0.06
C GLY A 72 3.54 11.08 0.16
N HIS A 73 2.69 10.67 1.11
CA HIS A 73 1.31 11.15 1.23
C HIS A 73 0.95 11.68 2.63
N SER A 74 1.85 11.58 3.61
CA SER A 74 1.63 12.17 4.93
C SER A 74 2.08 13.63 4.98
N PHE A 75 1.26 14.49 5.58
CA PHE A 75 1.61 15.89 5.87
C PHE A 75 2.75 16.03 6.89
N ASN A 76 3.01 14.98 7.67
CA ASN A 76 4.04 14.93 8.68
C ASN A 76 5.20 14.03 8.20
N PRO A 77 6.42 14.58 8.00
CA PRO A 77 7.57 13.83 7.50
C PRO A 77 7.98 12.65 8.38
N LEU A 78 7.88 12.77 9.71
CA LEU A 78 8.22 11.69 10.64
C LEU A 78 7.24 10.51 10.52
N VAL A 79 5.96 10.81 10.30
CA VAL A 79 4.93 9.80 10.06
C VAL A 79 5.14 9.16 8.70
N ASP A 80 5.40 9.96 7.67
CA ASP A 80 5.64 9.48 6.31
C ASP A 80 6.79 8.46 6.27
N ALA A 81 7.92 8.81 6.89
CA ALA A 81 9.07 7.93 6.99
C ALA A 81 8.75 6.59 7.70
N ALA A 82 7.94 6.64 8.76
CA ALA A 82 7.57 5.48 9.59
C ALA A 82 6.51 4.56 8.98
N GLN A 83 5.79 4.97 7.93
CA GLN A 83 4.63 4.22 7.43
C GLN A 83 4.89 2.73 7.14
N PRO A 84 6.02 2.32 6.52
CA PRO A 84 6.29 0.89 6.31
C PRO A 84 6.34 0.10 7.63
N LEU A 85 6.96 0.67 8.67
CA LEU A 85 7.06 0.05 9.99
C LEU A 85 5.75 0.10 10.77
N LEU A 86 4.94 1.13 10.60
CA LEU A 86 3.58 1.18 11.16
C LEU A 86 2.70 0.10 10.54
N GLY A 87 2.77 -0.09 9.22
CA GLY A 87 2.08 -1.17 8.50
C GLY A 87 2.55 -2.55 8.97
N LEU A 88 3.87 -2.72 9.13
CA LEU A 88 4.45 -3.94 9.68
C LEU A 88 3.88 -4.25 11.07
N VAL A 89 3.78 -3.28 11.98
CA VAL A 89 3.23 -3.49 13.32
C VAL A 89 1.78 -4.00 13.28
N ILE A 90 0.95 -3.47 12.38
CA ILE A 90 -0.43 -3.94 12.21
C ILE A 90 -0.45 -5.41 11.79
N ARG A 91 0.46 -5.81 10.89
CA ARG A 91 0.59 -7.19 10.43
C ARG A 91 1.14 -8.12 11.52
N LEU A 92 2.18 -7.70 12.25
CA LEU A 92 2.80 -8.49 13.31
C LEU A 92 1.79 -8.88 14.40
N ARG A 93 0.88 -7.98 14.77
CA ARG A 93 -0.14 -8.25 15.78
C ARG A 93 -1.15 -9.34 15.38
N ARG A 94 -1.25 -9.64 14.09
CA ARG A 94 -2.13 -10.68 13.53
C ARG A 94 -1.36 -11.95 13.16
N LEU A 95 -0.04 -11.95 13.33
CA LEU A 95 0.82 -13.02 12.89
C LEU A 95 0.99 -14.04 14.03
N ASP A 96 0.35 -15.20 13.89
CA ASP A 96 0.38 -16.27 14.89
C ASP A 96 1.71 -17.05 14.89
N HIS A 97 2.37 -17.15 13.74
CA HIS A 97 3.64 -17.84 13.57
C HIS A 97 4.60 -17.06 12.65
N CYS A 98 5.90 -17.12 12.95
CA CYS A 98 6.95 -16.50 12.14
C CYS A 98 8.13 -17.48 12.02
N ASP A 99 8.40 -17.94 10.80
CA ASP A 99 9.42 -18.96 10.54
C ASP A 99 10.85 -18.42 10.73
N ASP A 100 11.12 -17.19 10.25
CA ASP A 100 12.46 -16.57 10.28
C ASP A 100 12.47 -15.25 11.05
N ILE A 101 12.37 -15.36 12.38
CA ILE A 101 12.38 -14.22 13.29
C ILE A 101 13.72 -13.47 13.24
N SER A 102 14.82 -14.18 12.99
CA SER A 102 16.17 -13.60 12.90
C SER A 102 16.29 -12.63 11.73
N ARG A 103 15.81 -13.03 10.54
CA ARG A 103 15.79 -12.16 9.35
C ARG A 103 14.84 -10.99 9.53
N LEU A 104 13.66 -11.21 10.12
CA LEU A 104 12.73 -10.13 10.43
C LEU A 104 13.36 -9.09 11.38
N TYR A 105 13.99 -9.54 12.48
CA TYR A 105 14.65 -8.65 13.42
C TYR A 105 15.77 -7.83 12.78
N ALA A 106 16.65 -8.50 12.00
CA ALA A 106 17.72 -7.82 11.28
C ALA A 106 17.16 -6.78 10.30
N SER A 107 16.15 -7.14 9.52
CA SER A 107 15.49 -6.24 8.57
C SER A 107 14.90 -5.01 9.26
N VAL A 108 14.17 -5.18 10.36
CA VAL A 108 13.55 -4.07 11.09
C VAL A 108 14.60 -3.16 11.73
N ARG A 109 15.64 -3.75 12.33
CA ARG A 109 16.77 -3.00 12.91
C ARG A 109 17.47 -2.14 11.86
N ASP A 110 17.73 -2.71 10.69
CA ASP A 110 18.42 -2.02 9.60
C ASP A 110 17.52 -0.92 9.01
N GLN A 111 16.22 -1.18 8.89
CA GLN A 111 15.22 -0.17 8.49
C GLN A 111 15.15 0.98 9.49
N ILE A 112 15.15 0.73 10.81
CA ILE A 112 15.17 1.80 11.83
C ILE A 112 16.45 2.62 11.73
N THR A 113 17.58 1.98 11.45
CA THR A 113 18.87 2.67 11.27
C THR A 113 18.84 3.58 10.05
N ALA A 114 18.38 3.07 8.90
CA ALA A 114 18.24 3.85 7.67
C ALA A 114 17.26 5.03 7.85
N LEU A 115 16.13 4.77 8.51
CA LEU A 115 15.11 5.77 8.78
C LEU A 115 15.63 6.87 9.73
N SER A 116 16.45 6.50 10.72
CA SER A 116 17.05 7.47 11.64
C SER A 116 17.98 8.44 10.91
N GLU A 117 18.71 7.94 9.91
CA GLU A 117 19.56 8.76 9.04
C GLU A 117 18.73 9.66 8.11
N GLU A 118 17.63 9.16 7.55
CA GLU A 118 16.67 9.95 6.79
C GLU A 118 16.09 11.12 7.64
N VAL A 119 15.64 10.82 8.87
CA VAL A 119 15.12 11.84 9.79
C VAL A 119 16.18 12.85 10.20
N ARG A 120 17.45 12.43 10.32
CA ARG A 120 18.58 13.34 10.58
C ARG A 120 18.74 14.36 9.44
N GLN A 121 18.54 13.94 8.19
CA GLN A 121 18.65 14.80 7.00
C GLN A 121 17.50 15.82 6.89
N LEU A 122 16.36 15.58 7.55
CA LEU A 122 15.24 16.51 7.62
C LEU A 122 15.49 17.72 8.55
N GLY A 123 16.61 17.74 9.29
CA GLY A 123 17.01 18.90 10.09
C GLY A 123 16.30 19.06 11.45
N TYR A 124 15.66 18.01 11.96
CA TYR A 124 15.07 18.01 13.30
C TYR A 124 16.14 18.12 14.41
N ASP A 125 15.79 18.66 15.57
CA ASP A 125 16.71 18.72 16.71
C ASP A 125 16.97 17.32 17.31
N GLY A 126 18.12 17.17 17.99
CA GLY A 126 18.53 15.87 18.55
C GLY A 126 17.51 15.27 19.52
N ALA A 127 16.77 16.12 20.25
CA ALA A 127 15.70 15.67 21.13
C ALA A 127 14.53 15.04 20.36
N THR A 128 14.10 15.65 19.24
CA THR A 128 13.06 15.08 18.36
C THR A 128 13.50 13.78 17.74
N GLN A 129 14.72 13.73 17.18
CA GLN A 129 15.27 12.52 16.56
C GLN A 129 15.34 11.36 17.58
N LEU A 130 15.84 11.64 18.79
CA LEU A 130 15.96 10.64 19.85
C LEU A 130 14.59 10.14 20.31
N ALA A 131 13.64 11.05 20.55
CA ALA A 131 12.30 10.70 21.03
C ALA A 131 11.48 9.93 19.99
N TYR A 132 11.67 10.26 18.71
CA TYR A 132 11.04 9.58 17.59
C TYR A 132 11.54 8.14 17.46
N ARG A 133 12.88 7.95 17.37
CA ARG A 133 13.50 6.62 17.31
C ARG A 133 13.14 5.76 18.53
N TYR A 134 13.18 6.36 19.71
CA TYR A 134 12.78 5.72 20.96
C TYR A 134 11.33 5.25 20.92
N ALA A 135 10.41 6.12 20.48
CA ALA A 135 9.00 5.79 20.38
C ALA A 135 8.76 4.66 19.37
N LEU A 136 9.42 4.69 18.22
CA LEU A 136 9.33 3.67 17.18
C LEU A 136 9.83 2.31 17.68
N CYS A 137 11.01 2.25 18.30
CA CYS A 137 11.56 1.02 18.88
C CYS A 137 10.62 0.44 19.94
N THR A 138 10.16 1.28 20.87
CA THR A 138 9.26 0.85 21.95
C THR A 138 7.92 0.33 21.40
N PHE A 139 7.38 0.97 20.37
CA PHE A 139 6.12 0.58 19.75
C PHE A 139 6.20 -0.78 19.05
N ILE A 140 7.27 -1.01 18.28
CA ILE A 140 7.49 -2.29 17.59
C ILE A 140 7.79 -3.39 18.60
N ASP A 141 8.64 -3.13 19.59
CA ASP A 141 8.98 -4.09 20.65
C ASP A 141 7.70 -4.56 21.38
N GLU A 142 6.80 -3.65 21.74
CA GLU A 142 5.53 -4.01 22.37
C GLU A 142 4.63 -4.86 21.45
N ALA A 143 4.56 -4.52 20.16
CA ALA A 143 3.76 -5.27 19.19
C ALA A 143 4.28 -6.70 19.02
N VAL A 144 5.60 -6.90 18.97
CA VAL A 144 6.22 -8.23 18.91
C VAL A 144 5.96 -8.98 20.21
N MET A 145 6.17 -8.35 21.37
CA MET A 145 5.94 -8.98 22.67
C MET A 145 4.47 -9.33 22.94
N ALA A 146 3.52 -8.75 22.21
CA ALA A 146 2.11 -9.13 22.26
C ALA A 146 1.80 -10.44 21.52
N THR A 147 2.72 -10.97 20.70
CA THR A 147 2.56 -12.23 19.97
C THR A 147 3.06 -13.43 20.78
N ALA A 148 2.57 -14.64 20.46
CA ALA A 148 3.01 -15.87 21.14
C ALA A 148 4.49 -16.18 20.91
N TRP A 149 4.98 -15.96 19.68
CA TRP A 149 6.38 -16.24 19.29
C TRP A 149 7.36 -15.15 19.72
N GLY A 150 6.92 -13.88 19.85
CA GLY A 150 7.80 -12.77 20.19
C GLY A 150 8.47 -12.94 21.55
N HIS A 151 7.71 -13.50 22.50
CA HIS A 151 8.22 -13.98 23.77
C HIS A 151 9.38 -14.96 23.56
N THR A 152 9.20 -16.12 22.94
CA THR A 152 10.25 -17.15 22.81
C THR A 152 11.40 -16.83 21.85
N SER A 153 11.49 -15.60 21.35
CA SER A 153 12.46 -15.20 20.32
C SER A 153 13.66 -14.42 20.86
N LEU A 154 14.68 -14.25 20.00
CA LEU A 154 15.81 -13.34 20.21
C LEU A 154 15.40 -11.89 20.53
N TRP A 155 14.19 -11.49 20.16
CA TRP A 155 13.65 -10.16 20.46
C TRP A 155 13.49 -9.91 21.96
N ARG A 156 13.28 -10.96 22.75
CA ARG A 156 13.22 -10.88 24.22
C ARG A 156 14.61 -10.66 24.81
N GLU A 157 15.62 -11.36 24.29
CA GLU A 157 17.00 -11.26 24.77
C GLU A 157 17.58 -9.88 24.48
N ARG A 158 17.33 -9.36 23.28
CA ARG A 158 17.78 -8.03 22.86
C ARG A 158 16.72 -7.34 22.02
N SER A 159 15.87 -6.56 22.67
CA SER A 159 14.86 -5.76 21.97
C SER A 159 15.49 -4.66 21.11
N LEU A 160 14.71 -4.06 20.20
CA LEU A 160 15.20 -2.94 19.39
C LEU A 160 15.56 -1.74 20.26
N LEU A 161 14.78 -1.49 21.31
CA LEU A 161 15.06 -0.45 22.28
C LEU A 161 16.38 -0.69 23.01
N SER A 162 16.64 -1.94 23.41
CA SER A 162 17.92 -2.31 24.03
C SER A 162 19.08 -2.11 23.05
N TYR A 163 18.91 -2.51 21.80
CA TYR A 163 19.93 -2.32 20.76
C TYR A 163 20.25 -0.84 20.52
N HIS A 164 19.24 0.01 20.40
CA HIS A 164 19.39 1.40 19.97
C HIS A 164 19.60 2.41 21.10
N HIS A 165 19.11 2.11 22.30
CA HIS A 165 19.08 3.03 23.45
C HIS A 165 19.71 2.43 24.72
N ASN A 166 20.13 1.16 24.69
CA ASN A 166 20.65 0.45 25.87
C ASN A 166 19.65 0.45 27.05
N GLU A 167 18.36 0.35 26.72
CA GLU A 167 17.25 0.34 27.68
C GLU A 167 16.32 -0.84 27.43
N THR A 168 15.82 -1.47 28.50
CA THR A 168 14.99 -2.69 28.41
C THR A 168 13.51 -2.46 28.68
N TRP A 169 13.13 -1.33 29.28
CA TRP A 169 11.75 -1.04 29.67
C TRP A 169 11.31 0.34 29.15
N GLY A 170 10.72 0.34 27.95
CA GLY A 170 10.42 1.59 27.24
C GLY A 170 9.08 2.23 27.57
N GLY A 171 8.13 1.42 28.06
CA GLY A 171 6.71 1.75 28.12
C GLY A 171 6.34 2.91 29.05
N GLU A 172 7.13 3.18 30.09
CA GLU A 172 6.90 4.33 30.98
C GLU A 172 7.53 5.62 30.44
N LYS A 173 8.81 5.55 30.05
CA LYS A 173 9.56 6.71 29.55
C LYS A 173 8.96 7.23 28.23
N PHE A 174 8.27 6.41 27.45
CA PHE A 174 7.45 6.90 26.32
C PHE A 174 6.50 8.04 26.76
N PHE A 175 5.76 7.84 27.85
CA PHE A 175 4.80 8.82 28.38
C PHE A 175 5.48 9.98 29.10
N THR A 176 6.62 9.74 29.75
CA THR A 176 7.43 10.81 30.35
C THR A 176 7.96 11.77 29.28
N VAL A 177 8.48 11.24 28.18
CA VAL A 177 8.94 12.03 27.03
C VAL A 177 7.75 12.73 26.35
N LEU A 178 6.62 12.04 26.19
CA LEU A 178 5.40 12.64 25.67
C LEU A 178 4.96 13.85 26.50
N ALA A 179 4.91 13.73 27.83
CA ALA A 179 4.50 14.82 28.72
C ALA A 179 5.45 16.03 28.66
N ARG A 180 6.77 15.78 28.55
CA ARG A 180 7.76 16.86 28.39
C ARG A 180 7.57 17.59 27.05
N MET A 181 7.39 16.85 25.96
CA MET A 181 7.20 17.44 24.63
C MET A 181 5.90 18.23 24.49
N GLN A 182 4.85 17.86 25.25
CA GLN A 182 3.60 18.63 25.30
C GLN A 182 3.77 20.03 25.90
N MET A 183 4.88 20.33 26.59
CA MET A 183 5.16 21.68 27.11
C MET A 183 5.52 22.68 25.99
N GLU A 184 6.09 22.20 24.88
CA GLU A 184 6.43 23.00 23.70
C GLU A 184 5.80 22.38 22.43
N PRO A 185 4.46 22.38 22.34
CA PRO A 185 3.74 21.57 21.38
C PRO A 185 3.92 22.05 19.93
N GLU A 186 4.20 23.34 19.72
CA GLU A 186 4.52 23.90 18.40
C GLU A 186 5.87 23.38 17.87
N LYS A 187 6.88 23.30 18.74
CA LYS A 187 8.22 22.79 18.40
C LYS A 187 8.20 21.30 18.10
N TYR A 188 7.50 20.51 18.93
CA TYR A 188 7.49 19.06 18.85
C TYR A 188 6.25 18.49 18.15
N ARG A 189 5.52 19.30 17.36
CA ARG A 189 4.25 18.91 16.72
C ARG A 189 4.34 17.58 15.99
N ASP A 190 5.36 17.42 15.15
CA ASP A 190 5.46 16.27 14.26
C ASP A 190 5.71 14.96 15.04
N VAL A 191 6.53 14.99 16.09
CA VAL A 191 6.79 13.80 16.93
C VAL A 191 5.62 13.52 17.88
N LEU A 192 4.91 14.55 18.34
CA LEU A 192 3.68 14.39 19.11
C LEU A 192 2.60 13.69 18.30
N GLU A 193 2.46 14.05 17.03
CA GLU A 193 1.53 13.40 16.10
C GLU A 193 1.94 11.96 15.79
N PHE A 194 3.23 11.69 15.58
CA PHE A 194 3.72 10.32 15.46
C PHE A 194 3.40 9.47 16.70
N LYS A 195 3.64 10.00 17.91
CA LYS A 195 3.30 9.33 19.17
C LYS A 195 1.79 9.13 19.32
N TYR A 196 0.98 10.09 18.89
CA TYR A 196 -0.48 9.96 18.85
C TYR A 196 -0.91 8.79 17.97
N LEU A 197 -0.35 8.67 16.77
CA LEU A 197 -0.65 7.53 15.89
C LEU A 197 -0.25 6.19 16.50
N CYS A 198 0.90 6.10 17.17
CA CYS A 198 1.29 4.87 17.90
C CYS A 198 0.22 4.48 18.94
N LEU A 199 -0.31 5.44 19.70
CA LEU A 199 -1.37 5.21 20.68
C LEU A 199 -2.67 4.76 20.01
N CYS A 200 -3.08 5.39 18.90
CA CYS A 200 -4.27 5.00 18.13
C CYS A 200 -4.14 3.61 17.51
N LEU A 201 -2.92 3.21 17.12
CA LEU A 201 -2.61 1.86 16.65
C LEU A 201 -2.51 0.85 17.80
N GLY A 202 -2.82 1.25 19.03
CA GLY A 202 -2.95 0.38 20.19
C GLY A 202 -1.66 0.17 20.97
N PHE A 203 -0.74 1.13 20.95
CA PHE A 203 0.34 1.18 21.94
C PHE A 203 -0.26 1.45 23.33
N ARG A 204 0.08 0.61 24.31
CA ARG A 204 -0.41 0.70 25.69
C ARG A 204 0.69 1.12 26.66
N GLY A 205 1.92 0.64 26.46
CA GLY A 205 3.03 0.85 27.39
C GLY A 205 2.66 0.45 28.81
N LYS A 206 3.00 1.32 29.78
CA LYS A 206 2.67 1.10 31.20
C LYS A 206 1.19 0.90 31.49
N TYR A 207 0.29 1.39 30.62
CA TYR A 207 -1.16 1.31 30.80
C TYR A 207 -1.78 -0.03 30.40
N GLY A 208 -1.00 -0.97 29.84
CA GLY A 208 -1.50 -2.27 29.37
C GLY A 208 -1.65 -3.35 30.45
N GLN A 209 -1.06 -3.16 31.64
CA GLN A 209 -0.90 -4.23 32.64
C GLN A 209 -1.99 -4.22 33.74
N GLN A 210 -2.82 -3.17 33.86
CA GLN A 210 -3.79 -3.03 34.95
C GLN A 210 -5.22 -2.79 34.44
N HIS A 211 -6.19 -3.47 35.07
CA HIS A 211 -7.61 -3.51 34.67
C HIS A 211 -8.33 -2.14 34.61
N ASN A 212 -7.77 -1.09 35.22
CA ASN A 212 -8.39 0.24 35.31
C ASN A 212 -7.63 1.35 34.56
N GLN A 213 -6.59 1.00 33.79
CA GLN A 213 -5.70 1.98 33.16
C GLN A 213 -6.08 2.32 31.71
N GLN A 214 -7.05 1.61 31.14
CA GLN A 214 -7.56 1.89 29.79
C GLN A 214 -8.25 3.26 29.71
N GLU A 215 -9.02 3.66 30.74
CA GLU A 215 -9.64 4.99 30.80
C GLU A 215 -8.59 6.10 30.86
N SER A 216 -7.51 5.88 31.63
CA SER A 216 -6.39 6.81 31.70
C SER A 216 -5.68 6.97 30.35
N LEU A 217 -5.47 5.86 29.63
CA LEU A 217 -4.89 5.87 28.29
C LEU A 217 -5.79 6.64 27.32
N ASN A 218 -7.10 6.37 27.32
CA ASN A 218 -8.08 7.06 26.48
C ASN A 218 -8.15 8.56 26.79
N ALA A 219 -8.03 8.95 28.06
CA ALA A 219 -7.96 10.35 28.48
C ALA A 219 -6.70 11.04 27.92
N ILE A 220 -5.54 10.36 27.95
CA ILE A 220 -4.28 10.86 27.37
C ILE A 220 -4.43 11.03 25.85
N ILE A 221 -4.98 10.05 25.16
CA ILE A 221 -5.24 10.10 23.70
C ILE A 221 -6.15 11.29 23.38
N SER A 222 -7.23 11.46 24.13
CA SER A 222 -8.20 12.55 23.92
C SER A 222 -7.61 13.94 24.19
N LYS A 223 -6.74 14.06 25.20
CA LYS A 223 -6.00 15.29 25.49
C LYS A 223 -5.01 15.61 24.39
N LEU A 224 -4.23 14.63 23.95
CA LEU A 224 -3.24 14.79 22.88
C LEU A 224 -3.91 15.13 21.55
N HIS A 225 -5.05 14.50 21.23
CA HIS A 225 -5.85 14.83 20.05
C HIS A 225 -6.29 16.30 20.05
N ARG A 226 -6.86 16.80 21.16
CA ARG A 226 -7.28 18.21 21.26
C ARG A 226 -6.13 19.19 21.06
N LEU A 227 -4.97 18.90 21.66
CA LEU A 227 -3.76 19.70 21.51
C LEU A 227 -3.27 19.72 20.05
N LEU A 228 -3.20 18.55 19.39
CA LEU A 228 -2.79 18.48 17.98
C LEU A 228 -3.82 19.14 17.05
N ARG A 229 -5.11 19.01 17.36
CA ARG A 229 -6.21 19.62 16.60
C ARG A 229 -6.11 21.15 16.64
N SER A 230 -5.80 21.75 17.79
CA SER A 230 -5.61 23.20 17.88
C SER A 230 -4.40 23.70 17.09
N LEU A 231 -3.35 22.89 16.94
CA LEU A 231 -2.16 23.26 16.17
C LEU A 231 -2.35 23.14 14.64
N ARG A 232 -3.25 22.26 14.18
CA ARG A 232 -3.53 22.08 12.75
C ARG A 232 -4.44 23.15 12.15
N GLY A 233 -5.08 24.01 12.96
CA GLY A 233 -6.08 24.99 12.50
C GLY A 233 -7.42 24.32 12.18
N ASP A 234 -8.36 25.02 11.55
CA ASP A 234 -9.67 24.42 11.21
C ASP A 234 -9.54 23.32 10.15
N ALA A 235 -10.20 22.18 10.40
CA ALA A 235 -10.28 21.11 9.42
C ALA A 235 -11.27 21.56 8.35
N PRO A 236 -11.03 21.23 7.08
CA PRO A 236 -12.00 21.52 6.04
C PRO A 236 -13.34 20.87 6.43
N GLU A 237 -14.37 21.71 6.59
CA GLU A 237 -15.73 21.29 6.98
C GLU A 237 -16.34 20.31 5.96
N ARG A 238 -15.74 20.22 4.77
CA ARG A 238 -16.10 19.30 3.70
C ARG A 238 -14.88 18.49 3.25
N LEU A 239 -15.00 17.16 3.36
CA LEU A 239 -14.00 16.19 2.88
C LEU A 239 -13.90 16.13 1.34
N THR A 240 -14.82 16.80 0.63
CA THR A 240 -14.95 16.77 -0.83
C THR A 240 -14.67 18.11 -1.51
N ASP A 241 -14.12 19.10 -0.80
CA ASP A 241 -13.63 20.29 -1.50
C ASP A 241 -12.43 19.90 -2.34
N VAL A 242 -12.69 19.72 -3.64
CA VAL A 242 -11.67 19.60 -4.67
C VAL A 242 -10.74 20.80 -4.46
N PRO A 243 -9.45 20.59 -4.13
CA PRO A 243 -8.54 21.70 -3.93
C PRO A 243 -8.60 22.60 -5.16
N ALA A 244 -8.80 23.90 -4.97
CA ALA A 244 -8.83 24.88 -6.08
C ALA A 244 -7.54 24.86 -6.94
N HIS A 245 -6.49 24.18 -6.44
CA HIS A 245 -5.18 24.00 -7.05
C HIS A 245 -4.90 22.55 -7.47
N VAL A 246 -5.91 21.68 -7.59
CA VAL A 246 -5.76 20.50 -8.43
C VAL A 246 -5.73 21.00 -9.86
N VAL A 247 -4.53 21.39 -10.30
CA VAL A 247 -4.17 21.29 -11.70
C VAL A 247 -4.30 19.81 -12.01
N THR A 248 -5.52 19.39 -12.34
CA THR A 248 -5.71 18.24 -13.18
C THR A 248 -4.80 18.56 -14.35
N ARG A 249 -3.65 17.87 -14.41
CA ARG A 249 -2.84 17.85 -15.60
C ARG A 249 -3.73 17.15 -16.60
N SER A 250 -4.65 17.92 -17.17
CA SER A 250 -5.42 17.57 -18.33
C SER A 250 -4.33 17.19 -19.29
N TYR A 251 -4.21 15.89 -19.50
CA TYR A 251 -3.52 15.39 -20.66
C TYR A 251 -4.31 16.01 -21.80
N ARG A 252 -3.85 17.17 -22.27
CA ARG A 252 -4.37 17.84 -23.44
C ARG A 252 -4.05 16.90 -24.57
N LEU A 253 -4.93 15.92 -24.79
CA LEU A 253 -5.03 15.22 -26.05
C LEU A 253 -5.06 16.35 -27.07
N GLY A 254 -3.96 16.48 -27.82
CA GLY A 254 -3.78 17.51 -28.81
C GLY A 254 -5.03 17.58 -29.67
N ARG A 255 -5.54 18.80 -29.83
CA ARG A 255 -6.73 19.15 -30.59
C ARG A 255 -6.86 18.27 -31.83
N GLN A 256 -7.68 17.22 -31.71
CA GLN A 256 -7.93 16.28 -32.79
C GLN A 256 -8.66 17.07 -33.86
N TRP A 257 -8.07 17.17 -35.04
CA TRP A 257 -8.71 17.85 -36.15
C TRP A 257 -10.02 17.10 -36.46
N PRO A 258 -11.16 17.78 -36.55
CA PRO A 258 -12.41 17.10 -36.85
C PRO A 258 -12.24 16.33 -38.16
N LEU A 259 -12.66 15.07 -38.17
CA LEU A 259 -12.49 14.13 -39.30
C LEU A 259 -13.12 14.64 -40.62
N TRP A 260 -13.89 15.73 -40.56
CA TRP A 260 -14.57 16.35 -41.70
C TRP A 260 -13.70 17.38 -42.45
N THR A 261 -12.54 17.76 -41.89
CA THR A 261 -11.59 18.70 -42.53
C THR A 261 -11.12 18.28 -43.93
N PRO A 262 -10.75 17.02 -44.23
CA PRO A 262 -10.37 16.63 -45.59
C PRO A 262 -11.55 16.72 -46.57
N TRP A 263 -12.78 16.44 -46.12
CA TRP A 263 -13.98 16.52 -46.94
C TRP A 263 -14.32 17.98 -47.30
N ALA A 264 -14.23 18.89 -46.34
CA ALA A 264 -14.45 20.32 -46.57
C ALA A 264 -13.39 20.91 -47.53
N LEU A 265 -12.13 20.51 -47.38
CA LEU A 265 -11.05 20.94 -48.27
C LEU A 265 -11.27 20.42 -49.71
N ALA A 266 -11.56 19.12 -49.85
CA ALA A 266 -11.82 18.51 -51.15
C ALA A 266 -13.01 19.17 -51.86
N LEU A 267 -14.10 19.45 -51.12
CA LEU A 267 -15.26 20.16 -51.65
C LEU A 267 -14.86 21.54 -52.17
N GLY A 268 -14.13 22.33 -51.36
CA GLY A 268 -13.69 23.67 -51.75
C GLY A 268 -12.80 23.71 -53.00
N VAL A 269 -11.90 22.73 -53.16
CA VAL A 269 -11.06 22.58 -54.37
C VAL A 269 -11.94 22.30 -55.59
N LEU A 270 -12.94 21.43 -55.45
CA LEU A 270 -13.85 21.04 -56.53
C LEU A 270 -14.74 22.21 -56.97
N THR A 271 -15.29 22.98 -56.04
CA THR A 271 -16.07 24.19 -56.36
C THR A 271 -15.20 25.24 -57.05
N GLY A 272 -13.97 25.44 -56.57
CA GLY A 272 -13.02 26.38 -57.20
C GLY A 272 -12.69 26.00 -58.64
N ALA A 273 -12.40 24.72 -58.90
CA ALA A 273 -12.16 24.23 -60.25
C ALA A 273 -13.39 24.44 -61.15
N TYR A 274 -14.60 24.12 -60.66
CA TYR A 274 -15.84 24.31 -61.40
C TYR A 274 -16.05 25.77 -61.82
N VAL A 275 -15.86 26.74 -60.90
CA VAL A 275 -16.01 28.17 -61.21
C VAL A 275 -15.01 28.61 -62.28
N ILE A 276 -13.75 28.17 -62.20
CA ILE A 276 -12.73 28.50 -63.20
C ILE A 276 -13.12 27.96 -64.58
N PHE A 277 -13.58 26.71 -64.66
CA PHE A 277 -14.05 26.12 -65.92
C PHE A 277 -15.29 26.83 -66.45
N ALA A 278 -16.25 27.19 -65.59
CA ALA A 278 -17.45 27.93 -65.98
C ALA A 278 -17.10 29.30 -66.59
N VAL A 279 -16.20 30.06 -65.95
CA VAL A 279 -15.76 31.36 -66.48
C VAL A 279 -15.04 31.22 -67.82
N LYS A 280 -14.16 30.22 -67.95
CA LYS A 280 -13.48 29.97 -69.23
C LYS A 280 -14.45 29.57 -70.35
N LEU A 281 -15.49 28.80 -70.03
CA LEU A 281 -16.49 28.36 -71.00
C LEU A 281 -17.40 29.51 -71.45
N SER A 282 -17.82 30.38 -70.52
CA SER A 282 -18.60 31.58 -70.84
C SER A 282 -17.82 32.52 -71.76
N GLY A 283 -16.51 32.70 -71.51
CA GLY A 283 -15.66 33.50 -72.39
C GLY A 283 -15.51 32.91 -73.80
N THR A 284 -15.53 31.59 -73.96
CA THR A 284 -15.51 30.96 -75.29
C THR A 284 -16.86 31.05 -76.00
N THR A 285 -17.96 31.02 -75.24
CA THR A 285 -19.33 31.14 -75.76
C THR A 285 -19.61 32.55 -76.29
N GLU A 286 -19.16 33.60 -75.59
CA GLU A 286 -19.29 34.99 -76.06
C GLU A 286 -18.48 35.25 -77.34
N LEU A 287 -17.28 34.69 -77.47
CA LEU A 287 -16.47 34.81 -78.69
C LEU A 287 -17.15 34.18 -79.91
N VAL A 288 -17.79 33.01 -79.73
CA VAL A 288 -18.52 32.34 -80.81
C VAL A 288 -19.80 33.12 -81.18
N LEU A 289 -20.54 33.63 -80.19
CA LEU A 289 -21.72 34.48 -80.43
C LEU A 289 -21.36 35.80 -81.12
N GLN A 290 -20.25 36.43 -80.76
CA GLN A 290 -19.77 37.66 -81.38
C GLN A 290 -19.27 37.41 -82.81
N SER A 291 -18.70 36.23 -83.09
CA SER A 291 -18.33 35.81 -84.46
C SER A 291 -19.56 35.54 -85.34
N LEU A 292 -20.65 35.02 -84.77
CA LEU A 292 -21.92 34.82 -85.46
C LEU A 292 -22.68 36.13 -85.71
N ASP A 293 -22.74 37.05 -84.74
CA ASP A 293 -23.38 38.38 -84.92
C ASP A 293 -22.65 39.23 -85.98
N ARG A 294 -21.32 39.09 -86.06
CA ARG A 294 -20.51 39.79 -87.07
C ARG A 294 -20.71 39.26 -88.50
N VAL A 295 -21.18 38.03 -88.67
CA VAL A 295 -21.49 37.43 -89.98
C VAL A 295 -22.95 37.66 -90.38
N LEU A 296 -23.85 37.93 -89.43
CA LEU A 296 -25.28 38.12 -89.66
C LEU A 296 -25.73 39.59 -89.81
N LYS A 297 -24.83 40.57 -89.70
CA LYS A 297 -25.08 41.98 -90.07
C LYS A 297 -24.45 42.31 -91.43
N PRO A 298 -25.22 42.36 -92.54
CA PRO A 298 -24.78 42.97 -93.80
C PRO A 298 -24.71 44.50 -93.70
#